data_AF-A0AAU4D7R3-F1
#
_entry.id   AF-A0AAU4D7R3-F1
#
_cell.length_a   1.000
_cell.length_b   1.000
_cell.length_c   1.000
_cell.angle_alpha   90.00
_cell.angle_beta   90.00
_cell.angle_gamma   90.00
#
_symmetry.space_group_name_H-M   'P 1'
#
loop_
_entity.id
_entity.type
_entity.pdbx_description
1 polymer ?
#
loop_
_entity_poly.entity_id
_entity_poly.type
_entity_poly.pdbx_seq_one_letter_code
_entity_poly.pdbx_strand_id
1 'polypeptide(L)'
;MNRNTKINLLLLVVVAALAVLPLALGLGDHKEEPFTGSDGEAETAITEIEPDYEPWFSPLYEPPSGEIESALFSLQAALGAGVLAYYFGIRRGRRQGEARARAHLDAAGDTDTAAPAASAAPVSATVAATTAAATAPKAAAGDEGSSGGTGESPAGRV
;
A
#
# COMPACT_ATOMS: atom_id res chain seq x y z
N MET A 1 25.31 -13.13 7.49
CA MET A 1 23.96 -12.85 6.94
C MET A 1 23.27 -14.16 6.58
N ASN A 2 22.07 -14.37 7.13
CA ASN A 2 21.13 -15.43 6.79
C ASN A 2 20.80 -15.42 5.28
N ARG A 3 20.62 -16.61 4.70
CA ARG A 3 20.40 -16.82 3.25
C ARG A 3 19.27 -15.95 2.68
N ASN A 4 18.18 -15.82 3.43
CA ASN A 4 17.02 -15.03 3.05
C ASN A 4 17.32 -13.52 2.99
N THR A 5 18.13 -13.00 3.93
CA THR A 5 18.56 -11.60 3.92
C THR A 5 19.50 -11.32 2.76
N LYS A 6 20.38 -12.27 2.40
CA LYS A 6 21.21 -12.16 1.19
C LYS A 6 20.35 -12.13 -0.08
N ILE A 7 19.32 -12.97 -0.16
CA ILE A 7 18.37 -13.00 -1.30
C ILE A 7 17.58 -11.71 -1.39
N ASN A 8 17.04 -11.20 -0.27
CA ASN A 8 16.30 -9.94 -0.25
C ASN A 8 17.19 -8.76 -0.63
N LEU A 9 18.43 -8.74 -0.14
CA LEU A 9 19.40 -7.72 -0.52
C LEU A 9 19.74 -7.81 -2.02
N LEU A 10 19.96 -9.01 -2.55
CA LEU A 10 20.17 -9.24 -3.99
C LEU A 10 18.99 -8.72 -4.81
N LEU A 11 17.76 -9.06 -4.41
CA LEU A 11 16.54 -8.58 -5.10
C LEU A 11 16.46 -7.05 -5.11
N LEU A 12 16.76 -6.41 -3.98
CA LEU A 12 16.76 -4.95 -3.88
C LEU A 12 17.84 -4.32 -4.77
N VAL A 13 19.05 -4.90 -4.78
CA VAL A 13 20.13 -4.48 -5.68
C VAL A 13 19.75 -4.65 -7.14
N VAL A 14 19.08 -5.75 -7.51
CA VAL A 14 18.61 -5.96 -8.89
C VAL A 14 17.58 -4.91 -9.30
N VAL A 15 16.61 -4.59 -8.44
CA VAL A 15 15.62 -3.53 -8.71
C VAL A 15 16.30 -2.17 -8.84
N ALA A 16 17.22 -1.84 -7.94
CA ALA A 16 18.00 -0.60 -8.02
C ALA A 16 18.86 -0.56 -9.30
N ALA A 17 19.47 -1.68 -9.68
CA ALA A 17 20.23 -1.80 -10.91
C ALA A 17 19.34 -1.59 -12.14
N LEU A 18 18.14 -2.19 -12.20
CA LEU A 18 17.19 -1.98 -13.30
C LEU A 18 16.73 -0.52 -13.42
N ALA A 19 16.61 0.20 -12.30
CA ALA A 19 16.26 1.62 -12.30
C ALA A 19 17.45 2.51 -12.70
N VAL A 20 18.67 2.19 -12.26
CA VAL A 20 19.85 3.05 -12.44
C VAL A 20 20.62 2.75 -13.72
N LEU A 21 20.66 1.49 -14.20
CA LEU A 21 21.38 1.11 -15.42
C LEU A 21 20.99 1.94 -16.65
N PRO A 22 19.69 2.17 -16.94
CA PRO A 22 19.29 2.95 -18.11
C PRO A 22 19.85 4.37 -18.06
N LEU A 23 19.86 4.99 -16.87
CA LEU A 23 20.43 6.32 -16.68
C LEU A 23 21.96 6.31 -16.75
N ALA A 24 22.61 5.33 -16.12
CA ALA A 24 24.07 5.24 -16.03
C ALA A 24 24.75 4.86 -17.35
N LEU A 25 24.07 4.10 -18.20
CA LEU A 25 24.54 3.73 -19.54
C LEU A 25 24.15 4.78 -20.60
N GLY A 26 23.50 5.87 -20.20
CA GLY A 26 23.09 6.92 -21.13
C GLY A 26 22.12 6.41 -22.18
N LEU A 27 21.20 5.48 -21.85
CA LEU A 27 20.18 4.93 -22.77
C LEU A 27 19.19 6.00 -23.30
N GLY A 28 19.48 7.26 -23.06
CA GLY A 28 18.72 8.42 -23.46
C GLY A 28 19.56 9.64 -23.87
N ASP A 29 20.89 9.61 -23.74
CA ASP A 29 21.75 10.80 -23.94
C ASP A 29 21.72 11.36 -25.37
N HIS A 30 21.11 10.62 -26.31
CA HIS A 30 20.99 10.99 -27.73
C HIS A 30 19.57 11.47 -28.09
N LYS A 31 18.64 11.54 -27.12
CA LYS A 31 17.28 12.06 -27.28
C LYS A 31 17.14 13.33 -26.44
N GLU A 32 16.53 14.37 -27.00
CA GLU A 32 16.26 15.63 -26.28
C GLU A 32 15.36 15.39 -25.06
N GLU A 33 14.48 14.37 -25.13
CA GLU A 33 13.68 13.86 -24.02
C GLU A 33 13.80 12.32 -23.91
N PRO A 34 14.75 11.82 -23.11
CA PRO A 34 15.09 10.39 -23.06
C PRO A 34 14.01 9.47 -22.48
N PHE A 35 13.08 10.04 -21.73
CA PHE A 35 11.99 9.33 -21.07
C PHE A 35 10.65 10.04 -21.31
N THR A 36 10.44 10.52 -22.54
CA THR A 36 9.15 11.07 -22.94
C THR A 36 8.08 9.97 -22.98
N GLY A 37 6.82 10.36 -22.81
CA GLY A 37 5.69 9.45 -22.86
C GLY A 37 5.52 8.83 -24.25
N SER A 38 4.79 7.71 -24.32
CA SER A 38 4.48 7.06 -25.61
C SER A 38 3.69 7.95 -26.56
N ASP A 39 2.98 8.95 -26.03
CA ASP A 39 2.16 9.87 -26.79
C ASP A 39 3.01 10.88 -27.58
N GLY A 40 4.00 11.52 -26.94
CA GLY A 40 4.93 12.43 -27.61
C GLY A 40 5.80 11.76 -28.68
N GLU A 41 6.16 10.48 -28.47
CA GLU A 41 6.86 9.69 -29.49
C GLU A 41 5.94 9.33 -30.68
N ALA A 42 4.65 9.11 -30.42
CA ALA A 42 3.67 8.87 -31.48
C ALA A 42 3.38 10.15 -32.29
N GLU A 43 3.23 11.31 -31.64
CA GLU A 43 3.05 12.60 -32.30
C GLU A 43 4.23 12.90 -33.25
N THR A 44 5.46 12.80 -32.74
CA THR A 44 6.68 13.01 -33.52
C THR A 44 6.72 12.11 -34.76
N ALA A 45 6.42 10.82 -34.59
CA ALA A 45 6.42 9.86 -35.70
C ALA A 45 5.33 10.16 -36.74
N ILE A 46 4.16 10.62 -36.32
CA ILE A 46 3.06 10.98 -37.22
C ILE A 46 3.43 12.22 -38.04
N THR A 47 4.00 13.25 -37.42
CA THR A 47 4.42 14.48 -38.11
C THR A 47 5.57 14.23 -39.11
N GLU A 48 6.43 13.25 -38.86
CA GLU A 48 7.48 12.84 -39.81
C GLU A 48 6.92 12.09 -41.03
N ILE A 49 5.91 11.23 -40.84
CA ILE A 49 5.34 10.40 -41.90
C ILE A 49 4.39 11.21 -42.80
N GLU A 50 3.57 12.07 -42.21
CA GLU A 50 2.57 12.85 -42.93
C GLU A 50 2.52 14.28 -42.35
N PRO A 51 3.29 15.23 -42.93
CA PRO A 51 3.41 16.59 -42.39
C PRO A 51 2.13 17.42 -42.50
N ASP A 52 1.19 17.00 -43.36
CA ASP A 52 -0.13 17.62 -43.52
C ASP A 52 -1.20 16.94 -42.64
N TYR A 53 -0.81 16.03 -41.72
CA TYR A 53 -1.76 15.32 -40.86
C TYR A 53 -2.42 16.26 -39.85
N GLU A 54 -3.76 16.31 -39.91
CA GLU A 54 -4.56 17.05 -38.96
C GLU A 54 -5.10 16.09 -37.87
N PRO A 55 -4.85 16.35 -36.57
CA PRO A 55 -5.36 15.49 -35.50
C PRO A 55 -6.88 15.33 -35.56
N TRP A 56 -7.36 14.10 -35.67
CA TRP A 56 -8.80 13.78 -35.70
C TRP A 56 -9.48 13.92 -34.32
N PHE A 57 -8.70 14.18 -33.28
CA PHE A 57 -9.15 14.46 -31.93
C PHE A 57 -8.26 15.52 -31.29
N SER A 58 -8.87 16.55 -30.72
CA SER A 58 -8.20 17.55 -29.90
C SER A 58 -8.52 17.30 -28.43
N PRO A 59 -7.53 17.34 -27.53
CA PRO A 59 -7.78 17.17 -26.10
C PRO A 59 -8.82 18.20 -25.64
N LEU A 60 -9.87 17.72 -24.97
CA LEU A 60 -10.86 18.59 -24.32
C LEU A 60 -10.23 19.43 -23.19
N TYR A 61 -9.06 19.01 -22.71
CA TYR A 61 -8.26 19.67 -21.69
C TYR A 61 -6.78 19.40 -21.97
N GLU A 62 -6.06 20.46 -22.30
CA GLU A 62 -4.61 20.47 -22.39
C GLU A 62 -4.05 20.89 -21.01
N PRO A 63 -3.34 20.03 -20.27
CA PRO A 63 -2.68 20.46 -19.05
C PRO A 63 -1.63 21.54 -19.38
N PRO A 64 -1.55 22.64 -18.61
CA PRO A 64 -0.70 23.77 -18.92
C PRO A 64 0.83 23.50 -18.83
N SER A 65 1.24 22.27 -18.50
CA SER A 65 2.64 21.83 -18.46
C SER A 65 2.74 20.30 -18.63
N GLY A 66 3.68 19.84 -19.46
CA GLY A 66 4.01 18.41 -19.63
C GLY A 66 4.50 17.72 -18.34
N GLU A 67 4.90 18.50 -17.33
CA GLU A 67 5.22 17.96 -16.00
C GLU A 67 3.99 17.38 -15.31
N ILE A 68 2.82 17.99 -15.52
CA ILE A 68 1.57 17.54 -14.90
C ILE A 68 1.12 16.23 -15.55
N GLU A 69 1.28 16.10 -16.86
CA GLU A 69 1.00 14.86 -17.60
C GLU A 69 1.88 13.70 -17.09
N SER A 70 3.19 13.93 -17.01
CA SER A 70 4.16 12.97 -16.47
C SER A 70 3.87 12.60 -15.01
N ALA A 71 3.40 13.56 -14.20
CA ALA A 71 3.01 13.33 -12.81
C ALA A 71 1.76 12.44 -12.70
N LEU A 72 0.74 12.67 -13.54
CA LEU A 72 -0.48 11.86 -13.57
C LEU A 72 -0.18 10.42 -14.03
N PHE A 73 0.69 10.25 -15.03
CA PHE A 73 1.16 8.94 -15.46
C PHE A 73 1.91 8.20 -14.35
N SER A 74 2.83 8.90 -13.67
CA SER A 74 3.60 8.34 -12.55
C SER A 74 2.70 7.93 -11.38
N LEU A 75 1.64 8.72 -11.10
CA LEU A 75 0.64 8.37 -10.09
C LEU A 75 -0.11 7.09 -10.46
N GLN A 76 -0.53 6.94 -11.72
CA GLN A 76 -1.19 5.73 -12.20
C GLN A 76 -0.26 4.51 -12.06
N ALA A 77 1.01 4.65 -12.44
CA ALA A 77 2.00 3.59 -12.29
C ALA A 77 2.20 3.20 -10.81
N ALA A 78 2.28 4.19 -9.91
CA ALA A 78 2.43 3.96 -8.48
C ALA A 78 1.21 3.22 -7.88
N LEU A 79 -0.01 3.61 -8.27
CA LEU A 79 -1.24 2.93 -7.85
C LEU A 79 -1.30 1.50 -8.36
N GLY A 80 -0.99 1.27 -9.64
CA GLY A 80 -0.95 -0.06 -10.25
C GLY A 80 0.06 -0.99 -9.56
N ALA A 81 1.28 -0.49 -9.32
CA ALA A 81 2.31 -1.21 -8.60
C ALA A 81 1.90 -1.51 -7.14
N GLY A 82 1.25 -0.55 -6.47
CA GLY A 82 0.74 -0.71 -5.10
C GLY A 82 -0.30 -1.83 -4.99
N VAL A 83 -1.26 -1.88 -5.92
CA VAL A 83 -2.27 -2.95 -5.96
C VAL A 83 -1.61 -4.31 -6.20
N LEU A 84 -0.67 -4.41 -7.14
CA LEU A 84 0.07 -5.65 -7.40
C LEU A 84 0.86 -6.11 -6.17
N ALA A 85 1.60 -5.19 -5.53
CA ALA A 85 2.39 -5.49 -4.34
C ALA A 85 1.50 -5.97 -3.18
N TYR A 86 0.34 -5.33 -2.96
CA TYR A 86 -0.63 -5.72 -1.95
C TYR A 86 -1.17 -7.13 -2.20
N TYR A 87 -1.57 -7.43 -3.45
CA TYR A 87 -2.07 -8.76 -3.83
C TYR A 87 -1.04 -9.87 -3.57
N PHE A 88 0.20 -9.68 -4.05
CA PHE A 88 1.28 -10.64 -3.80
C PHE A 88 1.63 -10.75 -2.31
N GLY A 89 1.56 -9.64 -1.57
CA GLY A 89 1.78 -9.56 -0.13
C GLY A 89 0.81 -10.45 0.65
N ILE A 90 -0.50 -10.30 0.42
CA ILE A 90 -1.53 -11.12 1.09
C ILE A 90 -1.37 -12.60 0.74
N ARG A 91 -1.20 -12.92 -0.54
CA ARG A 91 -1.11 -14.32 -0.98
C ARG A 91 0.12 -15.02 -0.40
N ARG A 92 1.25 -14.31 -0.30
CA ARG A 92 2.47 -14.81 0.34
C ARG A 92 2.31 -14.93 1.86
N GLY A 93 1.68 -13.95 2.50
CA GLY A 93 1.42 -13.94 3.95
C GLY A 93 0.56 -15.12 4.41
N ARG A 94 -0.52 -15.44 3.68
CA ARG A 94 -1.40 -16.58 3.98
C ARG A 94 -0.65 -17.92 3.96
N ARG A 95 0.14 -18.18 2.91
CA ARG A 95 0.95 -19.41 2.80
C ARG A 95 1.97 -19.55 3.92
N GLN A 96 2.59 -18.45 4.34
CA GLN A 96 3.53 -18.46 5.46
C GLN A 96 2.84 -18.64 6.81
N GLY A 97 1.65 -18.06 6.99
CA GLY A 97 0.81 -18.25 8.18
C GLY A 97 0.36 -19.70 8.34
N GLU A 98 -0.14 -20.32 7.26
CA GLU A 98 -0.55 -21.73 7.25
C GLU A 98 0.64 -22.67 7.52
N ALA A 99 1.82 -22.40 6.95
CA ALA A 99 3.02 -23.18 7.21
C ALA A 99 3.50 -23.06 8.68
N ARG A 100 3.43 -21.86 9.25
CA ARG A 100 3.76 -21.64 10.67
C ARG A 100 2.74 -22.28 11.61
N ALA A 101 1.46 -22.21 11.28
CA ALA A 101 0.38 -22.85 12.05
C ALA A 101 0.52 -24.37 12.04
N ARG A 102 0.81 -24.98 10.88
CA ARG A 102 1.09 -26.43 10.78
C ARG A 102 2.32 -26.83 11.61
N ALA A 103 3.42 -26.10 11.49
CA ALA A 103 4.62 -26.36 12.29
C ALA A 103 4.37 -26.29 13.82
N HIS A 104 3.48 -25.40 14.27
CA HIS A 104 3.10 -25.32 15.68
C HIS A 104 2.21 -26.49 16.13
N LEU A 105 1.33 -26.99 15.26
CA LEU A 105 0.51 -28.18 15.53
C LEU A 105 1.38 -29.45 15.59
N ASP A 106 2.34 -29.60 14.67
CA ASP A 106 3.27 -30.73 14.64
C ASP A 106 4.18 -30.74 15.89
N ALA A 107 4.63 -29.56 16.35
CA ALA A 107 5.42 -29.43 17.57
C ALA A 107 4.63 -29.73 18.87
N ALA A 108 3.31 -29.50 18.88
CA ALA A 108 2.44 -29.83 20.00
C ALA A 108 1.99 -31.31 19.98
N GLY A 109 1.85 -31.92 18.80
CA GLY A 109 1.51 -33.34 18.67
C GLY A 109 2.62 -34.29 19.14
N ASP A 110 3.88 -33.87 19.04
CA ASP A 110 5.04 -34.66 19.50
C ASP A 110 5.11 -34.76 21.04
N THR A 111 4.44 -33.86 21.77
CA THR A 111 4.38 -33.88 23.24
C THR A 111 3.33 -34.83 23.83
N ASP A 112 2.39 -35.35 23.03
CA ASP A 112 1.36 -36.30 23.50
C ASP A 112 1.79 -37.78 23.44
N THR A 113 2.96 -38.09 22.88
CA THR A 113 3.49 -39.48 22.84
C THR A 113 4.39 -39.82 24.03
N ALA A 114 4.83 -38.81 24.80
CA ALA A 114 5.59 -39.03 26.03
C ALA A 114 4.65 -38.95 27.23
N ALA A 115 3.99 -40.07 27.58
CA ALA A 115 3.39 -40.22 28.89
C ALA A 115 4.48 -40.45 29.95
N PRO A 116 4.64 -39.60 30.98
CA PRO A 116 5.21 -40.04 32.23
C PRO A 116 4.07 -40.34 33.21
N ALA A 117 4.11 -41.56 33.71
CA ALA A 117 3.27 -42.02 34.81
C ALA A 117 3.40 -41.09 36.04
N ALA A 118 2.24 -40.76 36.61
CA ALA A 118 1.93 -40.59 38.03
C ALA A 118 2.92 -39.82 38.93
N SER A 119 2.46 -38.70 39.53
CA SER A 119 2.52 -38.48 40.99
C SER A 119 1.92 -37.11 41.40
N ALA A 120 0.72 -37.19 41.99
CA ALA A 120 0.19 -36.43 43.13
C ALA A 120 0.50 -34.92 43.32
N ALA A 121 -0.57 -34.11 43.29
CA ALA A 121 -0.68 -32.84 44.02
C ALA A 121 -0.76 -33.09 45.55
N PRO A 122 -0.54 -32.07 46.40
CA PRO A 122 -1.74 -31.33 46.84
C PRO A 122 -1.56 -29.80 47.00
N VAL A 123 -2.74 -29.18 46.95
CA VAL A 123 -3.11 -27.79 47.19
C VAL A 123 -2.79 -27.31 48.62
N SER A 124 -2.47 -26.02 48.78
CA SER A 124 -2.86 -25.20 49.95
C SER A 124 -2.75 -23.71 49.63
N ALA A 125 -3.88 -23.02 49.80
CA ALA A 125 -4.07 -21.59 49.71
C ALA A 125 -3.81 -20.89 51.05
N THR A 126 -3.62 -19.56 51.05
CA THR A 126 -3.98 -18.51 52.06
C THR A 126 -3.04 -17.32 51.85
N VAL A 127 -3.41 -16.21 51.17
CA VAL A 127 -4.29 -15.06 51.53
C VAL A 127 -3.79 -14.20 52.70
N ALA A 128 -3.36 -12.98 52.39
CA ALA A 128 -3.57 -11.72 53.15
C ALA A 128 -2.93 -10.57 52.33
N ALA A 129 -3.72 -9.67 51.72
CA ALA A 129 -4.24 -8.42 52.31
C ALA A 129 -3.11 -7.37 52.48
N THR A 130 -3.20 -6.08 52.12
CA THR A 130 -4.26 -5.10 51.81
C THR A 130 -3.46 -3.82 51.44
N THR A 131 -3.84 -2.90 50.54
CA THR A 131 -4.76 -1.75 50.74
C THR A 131 -4.79 -0.98 49.39
N ALA A 132 -5.92 -0.90 48.70
CA ALA A 132 -6.92 0.21 48.70
C ALA A 132 -6.40 1.49 48.01
N ALA A 133 -6.92 1.82 46.82
CA ALA A 133 -8.13 2.66 46.59
C ALA A 133 -7.72 4.15 46.45
N ALA A 134 -8.25 5.02 45.61
CA ALA A 134 -9.41 5.10 44.71
C ALA A 134 -9.07 6.26 43.71
N THR A 135 -9.75 6.57 42.61
CA THR A 135 -11.18 6.86 42.47
C THR A 135 -11.48 7.07 40.97
N ALA A 136 -12.53 6.42 40.47
CA ALA A 136 -13.25 6.79 39.25
C ALA A 136 -14.61 7.42 39.67
N PRO A 137 -15.60 7.59 38.78
CA PRO A 137 -15.83 8.66 37.80
C PRO A 137 -17.13 9.46 38.13
N LYS A 138 -17.47 10.53 37.39
CA LYS A 138 -18.90 10.91 37.21
C LYS A 138 -19.16 11.80 36.00
N ALA A 139 -20.26 11.44 35.32
CA ALA A 139 -20.83 11.94 34.09
C ALA A 139 -21.85 13.10 34.28
N ALA A 140 -22.40 13.50 33.12
CA ALA A 140 -23.64 14.24 32.85
C ALA A 140 -23.48 15.77 32.71
N ALA A 141 -24.24 16.51 31.91
CA ALA A 141 -25.17 16.33 30.79
C ALA A 141 -25.73 17.74 30.48
N GLY A 142 -26.32 17.96 29.29
CA GLY A 142 -27.17 19.12 28.95
C GLY A 142 -26.44 20.10 28.00
N ASP A 143 -26.76 20.26 26.72
CA ASP A 143 -28.01 20.34 25.93
C ASP A 143 -28.56 21.76 25.74
N GLU A 144 -28.96 21.98 24.48
CA GLU A 144 -29.75 23.05 23.86
C GLU A 144 -29.10 24.39 23.45
N GLY A 145 -29.30 24.74 22.16
CA GLY A 145 -29.54 26.13 21.81
C GLY A 145 -29.16 26.65 20.42
N SER A 146 -30.01 26.38 19.43
CA SER A 146 -30.53 27.39 18.48
C SER A 146 -29.76 27.78 17.20
N SER A 147 -30.30 27.26 16.08
CA SER A 147 -30.75 27.99 14.88
C SER A 147 -29.74 28.79 14.03
N GLY A 148 -29.21 28.14 12.99
CA GLY A 148 -28.64 28.80 11.80
C GLY A 148 -29.67 28.79 10.66
N GLY A 149 -29.99 29.97 10.14
CA GLY A 149 -31.15 30.23 9.26
C GLY A 149 -31.05 29.67 7.85
N THR A 150 -32.17 29.12 7.40
CA THR A 150 -32.52 28.95 5.98
C THR A 150 -33.36 30.16 5.55
N GLY A 151 -32.74 31.04 4.78
CA GLY A 151 -33.43 32.11 4.05
C GLY A 151 -34.03 31.57 2.75
N GLU A 152 -35.35 31.73 2.64
CA GLU A 152 -36.16 31.88 1.43
C GLU A 152 -35.44 32.17 0.10
N SER A 153 -35.86 31.48 -0.98
CA SER A 153 -36.70 32.13 -2.00
C SER A 153 -37.38 31.12 -2.94
N PRO A 154 -38.70 31.23 -3.18
CA PRO A 154 -39.43 30.50 -4.21
C PRO A 154 -39.69 31.37 -5.45
N ALA A 155 -39.30 30.89 -6.62
CA ALA A 155 -39.79 31.33 -7.93
C ALA A 155 -39.72 30.08 -8.85
N GLY A 156 -40.75 29.61 -9.56
CA GLY A 156 -41.94 30.26 -10.07
C GLY A 156 -41.87 30.28 -11.60
N ARG A 157 -42.64 29.39 -12.28
CA ARG A 157 -42.99 29.41 -13.73
C ARG A 157 -41.80 29.16 -14.70
N VAL A 158 -41.88 28.40 -15.79
CA VAL A 158 -42.95 28.05 -16.76
C VAL A 158 -42.68 26.63 -17.29
#